data_AF-H2ZVT5-F1
#
_entry.id   AF-H2ZVT5-F1
#
_cell.length_a   1.000
_cell.length_b   1.000
_cell.length_c   1.000
_cell.angle_alpha   90.00
_cell.angle_beta   90.00
_cell.angle_gamma   90.00
#
_symmetry.space_group_name_H-M   'P 1'
#
loop_
_entity.id
_entity.type
_entity.pdbx_description
1 polymer ?
#
loop_
_entity_poly.entity_id
_entity_poly.type
_entity_poly.pdbx_seq_one_letter_code
_entity_poly.pdbx_strand_id
1 'polypeptide(L)'
;MNLFQSVTSALDNTLAKDPSAVIFGEDVGFGGVFRCTVGLRDKYGKDRVFNTPLCEQGIVGFGIGVAVAGATAIAEIQFADYIYPAFDQIVNEAAKYRYRSGNLFDCGSLTIRAPWGCVGHGALYHSQSPEAFFVHCPGIKVVIPRSPIEAKGLLLSCIEDKNPCIFFEPKILYRSAVEQVPVEPYYIPLSQAEILQEGSDVTLVAWGTQVSTVYLV
;
A
#
# COMPACT_ATOMS: atom_id res chain seq x y z
N MET A 1 -6.51 -14.63 -9.44
CA MET A 1 -5.59 -14.34 -8.31
C MET A 1 -6.43 -13.97 -7.10
N ASN A 2 -6.03 -14.36 -5.89
CA ASN A 2 -6.55 -13.73 -4.68
C ASN A 2 -5.85 -12.39 -4.41
N LEU A 3 -6.24 -11.67 -3.36
CA LEU A 3 -5.75 -10.31 -3.13
C LEU A 3 -4.24 -10.29 -2.80
N PHE A 4 -3.71 -11.22 -2.00
CA PHE A 4 -2.26 -11.21 -1.75
C PHE A 4 -1.46 -11.53 -3.03
N GLN A 5 -1.98 -12.43 -3.88
CA GLN A 5 -1.36 -12.75 -5.16
C GLN A 5 -1.40 -11.57 -6.13
N SER A 6 -2.46 -10.75 -6.13
CA SER A 6 -2.52 -9.57 -6.98
C SER A 6 -1.57 -8.47 -6.50
N VAL A 7 -1.37 -8.33 -5.18
CA VAL A 7 -0.29 -7.51 -4.60
C VAL A 7 1.08 -8.03 -5.05
N THR A 8 1.37 -9.33 -4.94
CA THR A 8 2.63 -9.90 -5.45
C THR A 8 2.82 -9.62 -6.94
N SER A 9 1.77 -9.74 -7.75
CA SER A 9 1.83 -9.46 -9.20
C SER A 9 2.13 -7.99 -9.50
N ALA A 10 1.55 -7.04 -8.74
CA ALA A 10 1.88 -5.62 -8.87
C ALA A 10 3.35 -5.35 -8.54
N LEU A 11 3.83 -5.88 -7.42
CA LEU A 11 5.22 -5.74 -6.99
C LEU A 11 6.22 -6.35 -7.98
N ASP A 12 5.89 -7.52 -8.54
CA ASP A 12 6.65 -8.17 -9.60
C ASP A 12 6.74 -7.27 -10.85
N ASN A 13 5.61 -6.76 -11.33
CA ASN A 13 5.58 -5.86 -12.50
C ASN A 13 6.40 -4.58 -12.27
N THR A 14 6.35 -4.00 -11.07
CA THR A 14 7.17 -2.84 -10.71
C THR A 14 8.65 -3.17 -10.76
N LEU A 15 9.09 -4.24 -10.08
CA LEU A 15 10.51 -4.61 -10.02
C LEU A 15 11.08 -4.99 -11.41
N ALA A 16 10.25 -5.57 -12.28
CA ALA A 16 10.62 -5.88 -13.67
C ALA A 16 10.88 -4.63 -14.51
N LYS A 17 10.02 -3.61 -14.37
CA LYS A 17 10.03 -2.38 -15.19
C LYS A 17 11.00 -1.33 -14.67
N ASP A 18 11.06 -1.16 -13.35
CA ASP A 18 11.86 -0.11 -12.70
C ASP A 18 13.08 -0.75 -12.01
N PRO A 19 14.30 -0.58 -12.54
CA PRO A 19 15.51 -1.14 -11.95
C PRO A 19 15.90 -0.48 -10.61
N SER A 20 15.38 0.72 -10.31
CA SER A 20 15.64 1.42 -9.04
C SER A 20 14.76 0.93 -7.90
N ALA A 21 13.64 0.24 -8.22
CA ALA A 21 12.65 -0.12 -7.21
C ALA A 21 13.20 -1.12 -6.19
N VAL A 22 12.92 -0.87 -4.92
CA VAL A 22 13.26 -1.75 -3.80
C VAL A 22 12.05 -1.96 -2.89
N ILE A 23 11.94 -3.16 -2.32
CA ILE A 23 10.92 -3.57 -1.35
C ILE A 23 11.61 -3.91 -0.04
N PHE A 24 11.16 -3.31 1.05
CA PHE A 24 11.78 -3.51 2.35
C PHE A 24 10.76 -3.38 3.48
N GLY A 25 11.05 -4.04 4.58
CA GLY A 25 10.23 -4.06 5.79
C GLY A 25 10.60 -5.28 6.63
N GLU A 26 9.84 -5.52 7.69
CA GLU A 26 10.01 -6.71 8.51
C GLU A 26 9.58 -7.95 7.73
N ASP A 27 10.42 -8.99 7.72
CA ASP A 27 10.08 -10.32 7.20
C ASP A 27 9.75 -10.45 5.70
N VAL A 28 9.84 -9.37 4.93
CA VAL A 28 9.53 -9.38 3.48
C VAL A 28 10.44 -10.31 2.67
N GLY A 29 11.65 -10.59 3.17
CA GLY A 29 12.69 -11.32 2.46
C GLY A 29 12.40 -12.81 2.24
N PHE A 30 11.62 -13.45 3.12
CA PHE A 30 11.16 -14.83 2.89
C PHE A 30 9.79 -14.90 2.20
N GLY A 31 9.13 -13.74 2.05
CA GLY A 31 7.82 -13.60 1.42
C GLY A 31 6.78 -12.84 2.24
N GLY A 32 7.14 -12.38 3.45
CA GLY A 32 6.24 -11.66 4.35
C GLY A 32 5.25 -12.57 5.07
N VAL A 33 4.73 -12.11 6.21
CA VAL A 33 3.81 -12.89 7.06
C VAL A 33 2.46 -13.18 6.38
N PHE A 34 2.07 -12.36 5.39
CA PHE A 34 0.88 -12.55 4.55
C PHE A 34 1.17 -13.11 3.15
N ARG A 35 2.43 -13.48 2.86
CA ARG A 35 2.90 -14.00 1.56
C ARG A 35 2.89 -13.01 0.39
N CYS A 36 2.73 -11.72 0.64
CA CYS A 36 2.64 -10.69 -0.40
C CYS A 36 3.94 -10.53 -1.21
N THR A 37 5.10 -10.93 -0.70
CA THR A 37 6.41 -10.78 -1.37
C THR A 37 7.08 -12.11 -1.72
N VAL A 38 6.35 -13.23 -1.66
CA VAL A 38 6.91 -14.57 -1.94
C VAL A 38 7.56 -14.64 -3.32
N GLY A 39 8.76 -15.19 -3.39
CA GLY A 39 9.51 -15.41 -4.63
C GLY A 39 10.16 -14.15 -5.23
N LEU A 40 9.81 -12.94 -4.77
CA LEU A 40 10.35 -11.71 -5.32
C LEU A 40 11.85 -11.56 -5.04
N ARG A 41 12.30 -11.95 -3.84
CA ARG A 41 13.73 -11.91 -3.50
C ARG A 41 14.58 -12.86 -4.35
N ASP A 42 14.08 -14.06 -4.62
CA ASP A 42 14.79 -15.03 -5.46
C ASP A 42 14.87 -14.54 -6.91
N LYS A 43 13.81 -13.86 -7.40
CA LYS A 43 13.73 -13.33 -8.76
C LYS A 43 14.55 -12.06 -8.97
N TYR A 44 14.55 -11.13 -8.00
CA TYR A 44 15.11 -9.78 -8.15
C TYR A 44 16.36 -9.50 -7.31
N GLY A 45 16.76 -10.46 -6.48
CA GLY A 45 17.96 -10.38 -5.66
C GLY A 45 17.73 -9.77 -4.27
N LYS A 46 18.63 -10.14 -3.35
CA LYS A 46 18.62 -9.70 -1.95
C LYS A 46 18.83 -8.18 -1.77
N ASP A 47 19.39 -7.50 -2.76
CA ASP A 47 19.65 -6.06 -2.70
C ASP A 47 18.41 -5.24 -3.06
N ARG A 48 17.38 -5.90 -3.64
CA ARG A 48 16.11 -5.26 -4.03
C ARG A 48 14.92 -5.67 -3.18
N VAL A 49 14.99 -6.83 -2.53
CA VAL A 49 13.95 -7.29 -1.59
C VAL A 49 14.63 -7.77 -0.31
N PHE A 50 14.56 -6.96 0.75
CA PHE A 50 15.36 -7.17 1.97
C PHE A 50 14.61 -6.86 3.26
N ASN A 51 15.01 -7.57 4.32
CA ASN A 51 14.49 -7.31 5.67
C ASN A 51 15.14 -6.07 6.27
N THR A 52 14.36 -5.31 7.02
CA THR A 52 14.85 -4.25 7.91
C THR A 52 14.98 -4.78 9.35
N PRO A 53 15.68 -4.06 10.24
CA PRO A 53 15.45 -4.19 11.67
C PRO A 53 13.98 -3.93 12.02
N LEU A 54 13.54 -4.43 13.17
CA LEU A 54 12.17 -4.31 13.67
C LEU A 54 11.95 -2.91 14.26
N CYS A 55 11.59 -1.94 13.41
CA CYS A 55 11.51 -0.52 13.77
C CYS A 55 10.78 0.30 12.68
N GLU A 56 9.49 0.55 12.86
CA GLU A 56 8.63 1.15 11.83
C GLU A 56 9.00 2.60 11.49
N GLN A 57 9.40 3.39 12.49
CA GLN A 57 9.93 4.74 12.25
C GLN A 57 11.20 4.70 11.38
N GLY A 58 12.04 3.68 11.57
CA GLY A 58 13.24 3.45 10.77
C GLY A 58 12.89 3.02 9.35
N ILE A 59 11.90 2.13 9.19
CA ILE A 59 11.40 1.67 7.88
C ILE A 59 10.94 2.87 7.04
N VAL A 60 10.07 3.73 7.58
CA VAL A 60 9.55 4.86 6.81
C VAL A 60 10.61 5.93 6.58
N GLY A 61 11.41 6.29 7.59
CA GLY A 61 12.50 7.26 7.43
C GLY A 61 13.54 6.81 6.41
N PHE A 62 13.88 5.53 6.40
CA PHE A 62 14.75 4.92 5.38
C PHE A 62 14.11 5.03 3.99
N GLY A 63 12.84 4.68 3.85
CA GLY A 63 12.11 4.79 2.59
C GLY A 63 12.04 6.21 2.03
N ILE A 64 11.86 7.21 2.88
CA ILE A 64 11.94 8.62 2.49
C ILE A 64 13.32 8.93 1.90
N GLY A 65 14.41 8.50 2.56
CA GLY A 65 15.77 8.72 2.07
C GLY A 65 16.03 8.06 0.71
N VAL A 66 15.55 6.83 0.50
CA VAL A 66 15.64 6.13 -0.79
C VAL A 66 14.88 6.89 -1.88
N ALA A 67 13.67 7.37 -1.58
CA ALA A 67 12.85 8.13 -2.52
C ALA A 67 13.49 9.48 -2.88
N VAL A 68 14.07 10.18 -1.91
CA VAL A 68 14.79 11.45 -2.12
C VAL A 68 16.04 11.27 -2.99
N ALA A 69 16.69 10.10 -2.91
CA ALA A 69 17.80 9.75 -3.80
C ALA A 69 17.36 9.42 -5.24
N GLY A 70 16.05 9.40 -5.53
CA GLY A 70 15.48 9.19 -6.86
C GLY A 70 15.10 7.75 -7.19
N ALA A 71 15.17 6.82 -6.22
CA ALA A 71 14.76 5.43 -6.40
C ALA A 71 13.30 5.22 -5.96
N THR A 72 12.65 4.19 -6.50
CA THR A 72 11.31 3.78 -6.04
C THR A 72 11.40 2.98 -4.74
N ALA A 73 10.77 3.49 -3.68
CA ALA A 73 10.80 2.90 -2.34
C ALA A 73 9.44 2.31 -1.97
N ILE A 74 9.37 0.99 -1.79
CA ILE A 74 8.13 0.28 -1.42
C ILE A 74 8.31 -0.31 -0.02
N ALA A 75 7.87 0.43 0.98
CA ALA A 75 7.96 0.04 2.38
C ALA A 75 6.77 -0.83 2.79
N GLU A 76 7.01 -1.93 3.51
CA GLU A 76 5.97 -2.70 4.20
C GLU A 76 5.97 -2.37 5.71
N ILE A 77 4.80 -1.99 6.23
CA ILE A 77 4.50 -1.99 7.66
C ILE A 77 3.66 -3.22 7.95
N GLN A 78 4.10 -4.06 8.89
CA GLN A 78 3.60 -5.44 9.01
C GLN A 78 2.11 -5.53 9.34
N PHE A 79 1.56 -4.55 10.08
CA PHE A 79 0.12 -4.32 10.26
C PHE A 79 -0.14 -2.82 10.32
N ALA A 80 -1.26 -2.34 9.78
CA ALA A 80 -1.65 -0.93 9.88
C ALA A 80 -1.74 -0.47 11.36
N ASP A 81 -2.04 -1.38 12.28
CA ASP A 81 -2.01 -1.18 13.72
C ASP A 81 -0.63 -0.73 14.26
N TYR A 82 0.46 -1.08 13.57
CA TYR A 82 1.85 -0.79 13.92
C TYR A 82 2.43 0.39 13.15
N ILE A 83 1.62 1.14 12.40
CA ILE A 83 2.11 2.30 11.63
C ILE A 83 2.40 3.52 12.51
N TYR A 84 1.86 3.57 13.73
CA TYR A 84 1.92 4.74 14.60
C TYR A 84 3.33 5.16 15.05
N PRO A 85 4.31 4.26 15.31
CA PRO A 85 5.69 4.69 15.53
C PRO A 85 6.26 5.50 14.35
N ALA A 86 5.81 5.21 13.11
CA ALA A 86 6.21 5.94 11.92
C ALA A 86 5.37 7.21 11.65
N PHE A 87 4.39 7.54 12.50
CA PHE A 87 3.45 8.64 12.24
C PHE A 87 4.15 9.99 12.04
N ASP A 88 5.20 10.27 12.82
CA ASP A 88 5.98 11.51 12.66
C ASP A 88 6.70 11.57 11.31
N GLN A 89 7.36 10.47 10.89
CA GLN A 89 8.00 10.39 9.57
C GLN A 89 6.98 10.52 8.43
N ILE A 90 5.77 9.99 8.59
CA ILE A 90 4.72 10.13 7.58
C ILE A 90 4.21 11.57 7.52
N VAL A 91 3.82 12.12 8.67
CA VAL A 91 3.06 13.37 8.75
C VAL A 91 3.94 14.60 8.66
N ASN A 92 5.08 14.62 9.36
CA ASN A 92 5.96 15.78 9.39
C ASN A 92 7.03 15.74 8.31
N GLU A 93 7.52 14.56 7.95
CA GLU A 93 8.58 14.43 6.94
C GLU A 93 8.02 14.16 5.54
N ALA A 94 7.43 12.99 5.28
CA ALA A 94 7.01 12.57 3.94
C ALA A 94 5.98 13.54 3.33
N ALA A 95 4.89 13.82 4.04
CA ALA A 95 3.80 14.66 3.54
C ALA A 95 4.27 16.09 3.19
N LYS A 96 5.25 16.61 3.95
CA LYS A 96 5.70 18.00 3.81
C LYS A 96 6.97 18.13 2.96
N TYR A 97 7.58 17.03 2.53
CA TYR A 97 8.92 17.02 1.93
C TYR A 97 9.02 17.92 0.68
N ARG A 98 8.05 17.79 -0.24
CA ARG A 98 7.97 18.61 -1.46
C ARG A 98 7.65 20.07 -1.15
N TYR A 99 6.71 20.31 -0.22
CA TYR A 99 6.25 21.64 0.13
C TYR A 99 7.34 22.46 0.83
N ARG A 100 7.97 21.90 1.86
CA ARG A 100 8.99 22.59 2.68
C ARG A 100 10.27 22.93 1.92
N SER A 101 10.54 22.21 0.83
CA SER A 101 11.71 22.43 -0.02
C SER A 101 11.45 23.39 -1.18
N GLY A 102 10.22 23.87 -1.39
CA GLY A 102 9.86 24.59 -2.61
C GLY A 102 10.06 23.75 -3.87
N ASN A 103 9.83 22.43 -3.77
CA ASN A 103 10.06 21.43 -4.82
C ASN A 103 11.54 21.23 -5.24
N LEU A 104 12.50 21.65 -4.41
CA LEU A 104 13.93 21.30 -4.63
C LEU A 104 14.23 19.83 -4.33
N PHE A 105 13.47 19.23 -3.40
CA PHE A 105 13.54 17.80 -3.05
C PHE A 105 12.15 17.25 -2.81
N ASP A 106 11.94 15.96 -3.08
CA ASP A 106 10.70 15.26 -2.77
C ASP A 106 10.92 13.78 -2.48
N CYS A 107 9.92 13.13 -1.89
CA CYS A 107 9.88 11.69 -1.67
C CYS A 107 8.66 11.08 -2.40
N GLY A 108 8.38 11.57 -3.61
CA GLY A 108 7.19 11.19 -4.36
C GLY A 108 7.17 9.71 -4.77
N SER A 109 8.34 9.09 -4.91
CA SER A 109 8.48 7.66 -5.25
C SER A 109 8.39 6.71 -4.06
N LEU A 110 7.84 7.18 -2.92
CA LEU A 110 7.58 6.37 -1.73
C LEU A 110 6.14 5.82 -1.74
N THR A 111 6.00 4.51 -1.63
CA THR A 111 4.73 3.86 -1.27
C THR A 111 4.91 3.06 0.01
N ILE A 112 4.08 3.33 1.01
CA ILE A 112 3.98 2.57 2.26
C ILE A 112 2.76 1.67 2.14
N ARG A 113 2.93 0.36 2.26
CA ARG A 113 1.85 -0.61 2.22
C ARG A 113 1.71 -1.34 3.54
N ALA A 114 0.46 -1.59 3.96
CA ALA A 114 0.18 -2.20 5.26
C ALA A 114 -1.13 -3.02 5.25
N PRO A 115 -1.16 -4.21 5.87
CA PRO A 115 -2.40 -4.97 6.12
C PRO A 115 -3.38 -4.20 7.01
N TRP A 116 -4.63 -4.07 6.59
CA TRP A 116 -5.63 -3.16 7.14
C TRP A 116 -6.96 -3.86 7.48
N GLY A 117 -7.70 -3.30 8.44
CA GLY A 117 -9.09 -3.67 8.74
C GLY A 117 -9.25 -4.93 9.59
N CYS A 118 -10.49 -5.24 9.99
CA CYS A 118 -10.78 -6.36 10.86
C CYS A 118 -10.50 -7.73 10.19
N VAL A 119 -10.29 -8.77 11.00
CA VAL A 119 -10.03 -10.14 10.53
C VAL A 119 -10.79 -11.20 11.35
N GLY A 120 -11.87 -10.78 12.03
CA GLY A 120 -12.69 -11.64 12.89
C GLY A 120 -12.14 -11.84 14.31
N HIS A 121 -10.84 -12.08 14.46
CA HIS A 121 -10.21 -12.40 15.76
C HIS A 121 -8.94 -11.59 16.05
N GLY A 122 -8.75 -10.44 15.38
CA GLY A 122 -7.53 -9.63 15.50
C GLY A 122 -7.42 -8.78 16.78
N ALA A 123 -8.51 -8.66 17.55
CA ALA A 123 -8.62 -7.82 18.74
C ALA A 123 -8.08 -6.39 18.48
N LEU A 124 -7.36 -5.79 19.44
CA LEU A 124 -6.96 -4.38 19.42
C LEU A 124 -5.87 -4.04 18.40
N TYR A 125 -4.99 -4.99 18.08
CA TYR A 125 -3.71 -4.70 17.40
C TYR A 125 -3.52 -5.45 16.08
N HIS A 126 -4.58 -6.09 15.58
CA HIS A 126 -4.59 -6.67 14.24
C HIS A 126 -5.90 -6.39 13.51
N SER A 127 -6.61 -5.32 13.86
CA SER A 127 -7.96 -5.03 13.34
C SER A 127 -8.20 -3.56 12.98
N GLN A 128 -7.24 -2.67 13.22
CA GLN A 128 -7.46 -1.24 13.07
C GLN A 128 -7.61 -0.82 11.62
N SER A 129 -8.35 0.29 11.47
CA SER A 129 -8.58 1.02 10.23
C SER A 129 -8.16 2.48 10.46
N PRO A 130 -6.85 2.81 10.33
CA PRO A 130 -6.32 4.09 10.78
C PRO A 130 -6.38 5.22 9.74
N GLU A 131 -7.07 5.03 8.61
CA GLU A 131 -7.09 6.00 7.50
C GLU A 131 -7.51 7.40 7.93
N ALA A 132 -8.43 7.51 8.90
CA ALA A 132 -8.90 8.79 9.43
C ALA A 132 -7.77 9.65 10.04
N PHE A 133 -6.74 9.02 10.63
CA PHE A 133 -5.59 9.74 11.17
C PHE A 133 -4.72 10.37 10.06
N PHE A 134 -4.74 9.78 8.87
CA PHE A 134 -3.90 10.19 7.75
C PHE A 134 -4.60 11.15 6.79
N VAL A 135 -5.93 11.04 6.62
CA VAL A 135 -6.67 11.94 5.70
C VAL A 135 -6.73 13.40 6.18
N HIS A 136 -6.37 13.68 7.44
CA HIS A 136 -6.18 15.05 7.93
C HIS A 136 -4.76 15.61 7.68
N CYS A 137 -3.89 14.89 6.97
CA CYS A 137 -2.53 15.30 6.67
C CYS A 137 -2.37 15.66 5.18
N PRO A 138 -2.32 16.95 4.81
CA PRO A 138 -2.07 17.36 3.42
C PRO A 138 -0.67 16.92 2.96
N GLY A 139 -0.61 16.35 1.76
CA GLY A 139 0.65 15.97 1.09
C GLY A 139 0.90 14.46 0.96
N ILE A 140 0.07 13.63 1.58
CA ILE A 140 0.03 12.18 1.36
C ILE A 140 -1.27 11.75 0.67
N LYS A 141 -1.23 10.63 -0.04
CA LYS A 141 -2.43 9.97 -0.58
C LYS A 141 -2.70 8.69 0.20
N VAL A 142 -3.96 8.42 0.54
CA VAL A 142 -4.40 7.19 1.22
C VAL A 142 -5.33 6.42 0.30
N VAL A 143 -5.03 5.14 0.05
CA VAL A 143 -5.70 4.32 -0.96
C VAL A 143 -6.04 2.95 -0.37
N ILE A 144 -7.27 2.49 -0.59
CA ILE A 144 -7.79 1.23 -0.04
C ILE A 144 -8.58 0.49 -1.14
N PRO A 145 -8.12 -0.64 -1.68
CA PRO A 145 -8.83 -1.43 -2.69
C PRO A 145 -9.93 -2.28 -2.05
N ARG A 146 -10.97 -2.66 -2.81
CA ARG A 146 -11.99 -3.62 -2.35
C ARG A 146 -11.76 -5.06 -2.81
N SER A 147 -10.93 -5.28 -3.84
CA SER A 147 -10.81 -6.59 -4.49
C SER A 147 -9.44 -6.85 -5.13
N PRO A 148 -9.13 -8.09 -5.56
CA PRO A 148 -7.86 -8.40 -6.21
C PRO A 148 -7.56 -7.58 -7.47
N ILE A 149 -8.55 -7.33 -8.34
CA ILE A 149 -8.34 -6.50 -9.56
C ILE A 149 -8.05 -5.05 -9.18
N GLU A 150 -8.77 -4.50 -8.22
CA GLU A 150 -8.49 -3.15 -7.74
C GLU A 150 -7.13 -3.05 -7.07
N ALA A 151 -6.78 -4.03 -6.23
CA ALA A 151 -5.56 -3.99 -5.46
C ALA A 151 -4.32 -3.88 -6.36
N LYS A 152 -4.27 -4.64 -7.46
CA LYS A 152 -3.16 -4.53 -8.40
C LYS A 152 -3.13 -3.17 -9.10
N GLY A 153 -4.25 -2.73 -9.69
CA GLY A 153 -4.29 -1.48 -10.46
C GLY A 153 -4.03 -0.24 -9.61
N LEU A 154 -4.58 -0.19 -8.39
CA LEU A 154 -4.39 0.91 -7.45
C LEU A 154 -2.97 0.89 -6.84
N LEU A 155 -2.41 -0.28 -6.50
CA LEU A 155 -1.05 -0.36 -5.98
C LEU A 155 -0.02 0.09 -7.03
N LEU A 156 -0.17 -0.35 -8.29
CA LEU A 156 0.67 0.13 -9.39
C LEU A 156 0.56 1.65 -9.56
N SER A 157 -0.64 2.20 -9.40
CA SER A 157 -0.86 3.64 -9.48
C SER A 157 -0.25 4.40 -8.30
N CYS A 158 -0.30 3.87 -7.08
CA CYS A 158 0.41 4.43 -5.91
C CYS A 158 1.93 4.46 -6.13
N ILE A 159 2.49 3.37 -6.66
CA ILE A 159 3.92 3.24 -6.90
C ILE A 159 4.41 4.24 -7.97
N GLU A 160 3.61 4.49 -9.01
CA GLU A 160 3.99 5.43 -10.07
C GLU A 160 3.66 6.90 -9.76
N ASP A 161 2.75 7.15 -8.81
CA ASP A 161 2.37 8.49 -8.39
C ASP A 161 3.60 9.28 -7.90
N LYS A 162 3.57 10.61 -8.08
CA LYS A 162 4.66 11.49 -7.65
C LYS A 162 4.39 12.11 -6.28
N ASN A 163 3.69 11.40 -5.41
CA ASN A 163 3.43 11.79 -4.03
C ASN A 163 3.55 10.56 -3.13
N PRO A 164 4.01 10.73 -1.87
CA PRO A 164 4.04 9.63 -0.92
C PRO A 164 2.64 9.05 -0.73
N CYS A 165 2.51 7.75 -1.00
CA CYS A 165 1.25 7.03 -0.92
C CYS A 165 1.24 6.06 0.26
N ILE A 166 0.10 5.96 0.94
CA ILE A 166 -0.23 4.88 1.89
C ILE A 166 -1.26 3.99 1.22
N PHE A 167 -0.92 2.71 1.06
CA PHE A 167 -1.76 1.69 0.47
C PHE A 167 -2.17 0.66 1.52
N PHE A 168 -3.43 0.70 1.92
CA PHE A 168 -3.95 -0.22 2.93
C PHE A 168 -4.59 -1.44 2.27
N GLU A 169 -4.15 -2.64 2.66
CA GLU A 169 -4.57 -3.91 2.06
C GLU A 169 -5.57 -4.61 2.98
N PRO A 170 -6.87 -4.74 2.64
CA PRO A 170 -7.84 -5.37 3.54
C PRO A 170 -7.48 -6.84 3.83
N LYS A 171 -6.94 -7.10 5.02
CA LYS A 171 -6.25 -8.36 5.31
C LYS A 171 -7.16 -9.58 5.31
N ILE A 172 -8.44 -9.38 5.64
CA ILE A 172 -9.47 -10.42 5.56
C ILE A 172 -9.71 -10.91 4.13
N LEU A 173 -9.39 -10.08 3.12
CA LEU A 173 -9.57 -10.38 1.70
C LEU A 173 -8.38 -11.11 1.08
N TYR A 174 -7.21 -11.15 1.75
CA TYR A 174 -6.00 -11.74 1.19
C TYR A 174 -6.22 -13.12 0.58
N ARG A 175 -7.01 -13.96 1.24
CA ARG A 175 -7.29 -15.34 0.82
C ARG A 175 -8.75 -15.61 0.45
N SER A 176 -9.67 -14.73 0.84
CA SER A 176 -11.12 -14.96 0.67
C SER A 176 -11.66 -14.42 -0.65
N ALA A 177 -11.06 -13.38 -1.23
CA ALA A 177 -11.46 -12.86 -2.54
C ALA A 177 -10.59 -13.47 -3.64
N VAL A 178 -11.20 -13.94 -4.74
CA VAL A 178 -10.51 -14.48 -5.91
C VAL A 178 -11.18 -13.95 -7.17
N GLU A 179 -10.39 -13.33 -8.05
CA GLU A 179 -10.89 -12.74 -9.31
C GLU A 179 -9.94 -13.02 -10.48
N GLN A 180 -10.42 -12.75 -11.70
CA GLN A 180 -9.57 -12.67 -12.88
C GLN A 180 -8.80 -11.36 -12.84
N VAL A 181 -7.47 -11.45 -12.77
CA VAL A 181 -6.58 -10.29 -12.65
C VAL A 181 -5.59 -10.36 -13.82
N PRO A 182 -5.48 -9.32 -14.67
CA PRO A 182 -4.51 -9.27 -15.75
C PRO A 182 -3.07 -9.51 -15.25
N VAL A 183 -2.29 -10.29 -15.99
CA VAL A 183 -0.87 -10.59 -15.65
C VAL A 183 0.04 -9.39 -15.89
N GLU A 184 -0.19 -8.69 -17.00
CA GLU A 184 0.51 -7.44 -17.34
C GLU A 184 0.06 -6.27 -16.44
N PRO A 185 0.89 -5.21 -16.32
CA PRO A 185 0.51 -4.03 -15.54
C PRO A 185 -0.67 -3.29 -16.16
N TYR A 186 -1.53 -2.76 -15.31
CA TYR A 186 -2.60 -1.80 -15.64
C TYR A 186 -2.78 -0.87 -14.44
N TYR A 187 -3.45 0.26 -14.67
CA TYR A 187 -3.53 1.35 -13.71
C TYR A 187 -4.99 1.74 -13.50
N ILE A 188 -5.36 1.95 -12.24
CA ILE A 188 -6.66 2.48 -11.84
C ILE A 188 -6.42 3.88 -11.27
N PRO A 189 -7.11 4.92 -11.77
CA PRO A 189 -6.83 6.29 -11.37
C PRO A 189 -7.06 6.50 -9.87
N LEU A 190 -6.08 7.13 -9.22
CA LEU A 190 -6.22 7.58 -7.84
C LEU A 190 -7.21 8.76 -7.76
N SER A 191 -7.80 8.99 -6.58
CA SER A 191 -8.78 10.07 -6.34
C SER A 191 -10.02 9.99 -7.23
N GLN A 192 -10.41 8.77 -7.64
CA GLN A 192 -11.65 8.48 -8.34
C GLN A 192 -12.42 7.42 -7.56
N ALA A 193 -13.71 7.64 -7.37
CA ALA A 193 -14.62 6.62 -6.87
C ALA A 193 -15.18 5.80 -8.05
N GLU A 194 -15.62 4.58 -7.77
CA GLU A 194 -16.28 3.72 -8.74
C GLU A 194 -17.76 3.54 -8.35
N ILE A 195 -18.66 3.71 -9.32
CA ILE A 195 -20.08 3.36 -9.15
C ILE A 195 -20.24 1.89 -9.56
N LEU A 196 -20.45 1.02 -8.58
CA LEU A 196 -20.62 -0.42 -8.83
C LEU A 196 -22.04 -0.80 -9.26
N GLN A 197 -23.02 -0.03 -8.78
CA GLN A 197 -24.42 -0.24 -9.07
C GLN A 197 -25.12 1.12 -9.09
N GLU A 198 -25.84 1.41 -10.17
CA GLU A 198 -26.68 2.61 -10.27
C GLU A 198 -27.95 2.47 -9.42
N GLY A 199 -28.44 3.59 -8.89
CA GLY A 199 -29.67 3.66 -8.10
C GLY A 199 -30.23 5.08 -8.06
N SER A 200 -31.51 5.23 -7.74
CA SER A 200 -32.23 6.52 -7.77
C SER A 200 -32.62 7.10 -6.41
N ASP A 201 -32.63 6.27 -5.36
CA ASP A 201 -33.31 6.63 -4.10
C ASP A 201 -32.32 6.99 -2.98
N VAL A 202 -31.18 6.31 -2.93
CA VAL A 202 -30.14 6.48 -1.90
C VAL A 202 -28.75 6.21 -2.48
N THR A 203 -27.75 6.90 -1.95
CA THR A 203 -26.33 6.65 -2.26
C THR A 203 -25.67 5.99 -1.06
N LEU A 204 -25.07 4.81 -1.28
CA LEU A 204 -24.25 4.12 -0.29
C LEU A 204 -22.77 4.29 -0.66
N VAL A 205 -21.94 4.69 0.30
CA VAL A 205 -20.50 4.92 0.11
C VAL A 205 -19.72 4.10 1.11
N ALA A 206 -18.73 3.36 0.63
CA ALA A 206 -17.84 2.54 1.43
C ALA A 206 -16.49 2.34 0.72
N TRP A 207 -15.52 1.76 1.42
CA TRP A 207 -14.22 1.35 0.89
C TRP A 207 -13.74 0.06 1.56
N GLY A 208 -12.75 -0.60 0.96
CA GLY A 208 -12.24 -1.89 1.45
C GLY A 208 -13.33 -2.97 1.51
N THR A 209 -13.24 -3.85 2.50
CA THR A 209 -14.22 -4.94 2.72
C THR A 209 -15.65 -4.44 2.89
N GLN A 210 -15.84 -3.21 3.38
CA GLN A 210 -17.17 -2.66 3.67
C GLN A 210 -17.99 -2.42 2.40
N VAL A 211 -17.34 -2.34 1.22
CA VAL A 211 -18.04 -2.28 -0.07
C VAL A 211 -18.93 -3.50 -0.27
N SER A 212 -18.45 -4.70 0.05
CA SER A 212 -19.25 -5.93 -0.05
C SER A 212 -20.44 -5.92 0.91
N THR A 213 -20.32 -5.27 2.07
CA THR A 213 -21.42 -5.14 3.04
C THR A 213 -22.54 -4.26 2.48
N VAL A 214 -22.20 -3.12 1.89
CA VAL A 214 -23.21 -2.19 1.35
C VAL A 214 -23.75 -2.63 0.00
N TYR A 215 -23.02 -3.44 -0.76
CA TYR A 215 -23.46 -4.01 -2.04
C TYR A 215 -24.55 -5.09 -1.88
N LEU A 216 -24.63 -5.73 -0.71
CA LEU A 216 -25.65 -6.73 -0.40
C LEU A 216 -27.00 -6.14 0.06
N VAL A 217 -27.08 -4.80 0.19
CA VAL A 217 -28.28 -4.05 0.59
C VAL A 217 -28.98 -3.51 -0.65
#